data_AF-A0AAD9KUD7-F1
#
_entry.id   AF-A0AAD9KUD7-F1
#
_cell.length_a   1.000
_cell.length_b   1.000
_cell.length_c   1.000
_cell.angle_alpha   90.00
_cell.angle_beta   90.00
_cell.angle_gamma   90.00
#
_symmetry.space_group_name_H-M   'P 1'
#
loop_
_entity.id
_entity.type
_entity.pdbx_description
1 polymer ?
#
loop_
_entity_poly.entity_id
_entity_poly.type
_entity_poly.pdbx_seq_one_letter_code
_entity_poly.pdbx_strand_id
1 'polypeptide(L)'
;MSLEFRHITSYLLWYCSHHTNEDLLHEVILSIGYFSVLHHDNQMLTQSGQPPTILQQLCALPFQYFSNPRLTNILFPTLISCCYDNQLNREILEQELSCSLLSNFIELVPLWCLDLLCSMTTGGSTVYCWTPQHWPTTAMAIV
;
A
#
# COMPACT_ATOMS: atom_id res chain seq x y z
N MET A 1 -4.02 -20.41 -5.08
CA MET A 1 -2.74 -19.66 -5.08
C MET A 1 -2.78 -18.43 -4.16
N SER A 2 -3.84 -17.61 -4.17
CA SER A 2 -3.84 -16.35 -3.41
C SER A 2 -4.07 -16.47 -1.88
N LEU A 3 -4.74 -17.54 -1.43
CA LEU A 3 -4.95 -17.81 0.01
C LEU A 3 -3.64 -18.09 0.73
N GLU A 4 -2.75 -18.91 0.15
CA GLU A 4 -1.44 -19.22 0.72
C GLU A 4 -0.56 -17.97 0.82
N PHE A 5 -0.61 -17.10 -0.19
CA PHE A 5 0.08 -15.81 -0.17
C PHE A 5 -0.36 -14.95 1.02
N ARG A 6 -1.66 -14.90 1.33
CA ARG A 6 -2.19 -14.20 2.50
C ARG A 6 -1.61 -14.74 3.80
N HIS A 7 -1.62 -16.06 3.99
CA HIS A 7 -1.11 -16.67 5.22
C HIS A 7 0.39 -16.43 5.42
N ILE A 8 1.19 -16.59 4.36
CA ILE A 8 2.63 -16.34 4.40
C ILE A 8 2.90 -14.87 4.71
N THR A 9 2.23 -13.96 4.01
CA THR A 9 2.47 -12.53 4.13
C THR A 9 2.04 -11.97 5.49
N SER A 10 0.86 -12.35 5.98
CA SER A 10 0.41 -11.95 7.33
C SER A 10 1.35 -12.45 8.43
N TYR A 11 1.87 -13.67 8.28
CA TYR A 11 2.85 -14.21 9.23
C TYR A 11 4.18 -13.45 9.17
N LEU A 12 4.70 -13.18 7.96
CA LEU A 12 5.95 -12.44 7.78
C LEU A 12 5.84 -10.99 8.27
N LEU A 13 4.72 -10.30 8.00
CA LEU A 13 4.43 -8.96 8.52
C LEU A 13 4.47 -8.94 10.05
N TRP A 14 3.80 -9.90 10.68
CA TRP A 14 3.78 -10.01 12.13
C TRP A 14 5.18 -10.35 12.69
N TYR A 15 5.88 -11.31 12.09
CA TYR A 15 7.19 -11.74 12.55
C TYR A 15 8.25 -10.63 12.42
N CYS A 16 8.35 -10.01 11.25
CA CYS A 16 9.37 -9.00 10.95
C CYS A 16 9.09 -7.65 11.60
N SER A 17 7.83 -7.35 11.95
CA SER A 17 7.53 -6.16 12.77
C SER A 17 7.99 -6.31 14.22
N HIS A 18 8.17 -7.54 14.72
CA HIS A 18 8.63 -7.83 16.08
C HIS A 18 10.10 -8.24 16.18
N HIS A 19 10.67 -8.79 15.10
CA HIS A 19 12.07 -9.25 15.04
C HIS A 19 12.82 -8.45 13.99
N THR A 20 13.96 -7.87 14.39
CA THR A 20 14.74 -6.80 13.73
C THR A 20 15.32 -7.16 12.35
N ASN A 21 14.49 -7.48 11.37
CA ASN A 21 14.90 -7.64 9.97
C ASN A 21 14.09 -6.68 9.10
N GLU A 22 14.51 -5.40 9.14
CA GLU A 22 13.86 -4.31 8.41
C GLU A 22 13.89 -4.53 6.90
N ASP A 23 14.98 -5.06 6.35
CA ASP A 23 15.12 -5.33 4.92
C ASP A 23 14.07 -6.34 4.43
N LEU A 24 13.88 -7.42 5.19
CA LEU A 24 12.84 -8.40 4.85
C LEU A 24 11.43 -7.81 5.01
N LEU A 25 11.20 -6.99 6.03
CA LEU A 25 9.92 -6.30 6.22
C LEU A 25 9.60 -5.38 5.04
N HIS A 26 10.59 -4.64 4.53
CA HIS A 26 10.43 -3.80 3.34
C HIS A 26 10.02 -4.61 2.12
N GLU A 27 10.70 -5.73 1.85
CA GLU A 27 10.38 -6.61 0.73
C GLU A 27 8.97 -7.21 0.85
N VAL A 28 8.54 -7.55 2.07
CA VAL A 28 7.18 -8.05 2.33
C VAL A 28 6.15 -6.94 2.04
N ILE A 29 6.38 -5.71 2.51
CA ILE A 29 5.50 -4.57 2.25
C ILE A 29 5.38 -4.33 0.74
N LEU A 30 6.51 -4.23 0.04
CA LEU A 30 6.52 -4.06 -1.42
C LEU A 30 5.80 -5.19 -2.14
N SER A 31 6.03 -6.45 -1.73
CA SER A 31 5.37 -7.62 -2.30
C SER A 31 3.85 -7.54 -2.21
N ILE A 32 3.30 -6.99 -1.11
CA ILE A 32 1.85 -6.74 -0.97
C ILE A 32 1.40 -5.64 -1.95
N GLY A 33 2.21 -4.60 -2.11
CA GLY A 33 1.96 -3.53 -3.07
C GLY A 33 1.85 -4.06 -4.50
N TYR A 34 2.87 -4.80 -4.94
CA TYR A 34 2.89 -5.47 -6.25
C TYR A 34 1.76 -6.50 -6.42
N PHE A 35 1.35 -7.17 -5.35
CA PHE A 35 0.26 -8.13 -5.40
C PHE A 35 -1.11 -7.46 -5.59
N SER A 36 -1.31 -6.29 -4.97
CA SER A 36 -2.59 -5.57 -4.94
C SER A 36 -2.78 -4.56 -6.09
N VAL A 37 -1.70 -4.06 -6.67
CA VAL A 37 -1.74 -3.01 -7.69
C VAL A 37 -2.61 -3.38 -8.88
N LEU A 38 -3.60 -2.53 -9.19
CA LEU A 38 -4.54 -2.67 -10.31
C LEU A 38 -5.28 -4.02 -10.37
N HIS A 39 -5.39 -4.74 -9.25
CA HIS A 39 -6.05 -6.04 -9.19
C HIS A 39 -7.05 -6.13 -8.04
N HIS A 40 -8.32 -5.80 -8.32
CA HIS A 40 -9.37 -5.71 -7.31
C HIS A 40 -9.52 -6.96 -6.44
N ASP A 41 -9.52 -8.17 -7.03
CA ASP A 41 -9.63 -9.41 -6.23
C ASP A 41 -8.47 -9.60 -5.24
N ASN A 42 -7.27 -9.14 -5.60
CA ASN A 42 -6.09 -9.23 -4.74
C ASN A 42 -6.14 -8.17 -3.65
N GLN A 43 -6.63 -6.96 -3.96
CA GLN A 43 -6.92 -5.94 -2.96
C GLN A 43 -7.94 -6.44 -1.94
N MET A 44 -9.00 -7.13 -2.38
CA MET A 44 -10.00 -7.72 -1.50
C MET A 44 -9.40 -8.75 -0.54
N LEU A 45 -8.33 -9.45 -0.94
CA LEU A 45 -7.64 -10.37 -0.05
C LEU A 45 -6.93 -9.68 1.11
N THR A 46 -6.47 -8.44 0.93
CA THR A 46 -5.76 -7.69 1.97
C THR A 46 -6.66 -7.31 3.15
N GLN A 47 -7.97 -7.12 2.91
CA GLN A 47 -8.98 -6.93 3.95
C GLN A 47 -9.70 -8.21 4.38
N SER A 48 -9.47 -9.33 3.69
CA SER A 48 -10.15 -10.59 3.99
C SER A 48 -9.48 -11.37 5.12
N GLY A 49 -10.25 -12.18 5.84
CA GLY A 49 -9.74 -13.10 6.86
C GLY A 49 -10.08 -12.67 8.28
N GLN A 50 -9.37 -13.25 9.26
CA GLN A 50 -9.53 -12.84 10.65
C GLN A 50 -8.69 -11.60 10.95
N PRO A 51 -9.21 -10.66 11.76
CA PRO A 51 -8.44 -9.50 12.19
C PRO A 51 -7.28 -9.92 13.11
N PRO A 52 -6.13 -9.21 13.08
CA PRO A 52 -5.83 -8.08 12.19
C PRO A 52 -5.58 -8.56 10.74
N THR A 53 -6.27 -7.94 9.78
CA THR A 53 -6.10 -8.23 8.34
C THR A 53 -4.76 -7.70 7.84
N ILE A 54 -4.32 -8.06 6.62
CA ILE A 54 -3.06 -7.54 6.06
C ILE A 54 -3.08 -6.00 6.02
N LEU A 55 -4.20 -5.42 5.60
CA LEU A 55 -4.36 -3.97 5.56
C LEU A 55 -4.23 -3.35 6.95
N GLN A 56 -4.88 -3.94 7.96
CA GLN A 56 -4.76 -3.47 9.35
C GLN A 56 -3.35 -3.67 9.92
N GLN A 57 -2.67 -4.76 9.56
CA GLN A 57 -1.28 -5.00 9.96
C GLN A 57 -0.33 -3.95 9.37
N LEU A 58 -0.55 -3.52 8.12
CA LEU A 58 0.20 -2.43 7.50
C LEU A 58 -0.05 -1.09 8.21
N CYS A 59 -1.30 -0.82 8.60
CA CYS A 59 -1.65 0.36 9.37
C CYS A 59 -1.08 0.35 10.81
N ALA A 60 -0.87 -0.83 11.38
CA ALA A 60 -0.34 -1.03 12.73
C ALA A 60 1.21 -1.07 12.80
N LEU A 61 1.92 -0.79 11.69
CA LEU A 61 3.38 -0.75 11.68
C LEU A 61 3.93 0.34 12.63
N PRO A 62 5.22 0.23 13.06
CA PRO A 62 5.83 1.23 13.92
C PRO A 62 5.77 2.65 13.32
N PHE A 63 5.61 3.68 14.17
CA PHE A 63 5.46 5.09 13.75
C PHE A 63 6.55 5.60 12.78
N GLN A 64 7.73 4.99 12.79
CA GLN A 64 8.81 5.30 11.85
C GLN A 64 8.38 5.11 10.38
N TYR A 65 7.51 4.13 10.10
CA TYR A 65 6.96 3.90 8.75
C TYR A 65 6.00 5.00 8.28
N PHE A 66 5.50 5.83 9.20
CA PHE A 66 4.60 6.95 8.92
C PHE A 66 5.30 8.31 8.95
N SER A 67 6.53 8.37 9.44
CA SER A 67 7.24 9.64 9.69
C SER A 67 8.59 9.76 8.99
N ASN A 68 9.30 8.65 8.75
CA ASN A 68 10.59 8.67 8.08
C ASN A 68 10.38 8.64 6.55
N PRO A 69 10.84 9.66 5.80
CA PRO A 69 10.70 9.71 4.34
C PRO A 69 11.15 8.45 3.61
N ARG A 70 12.20 7.77 4.11
CA ARG A 70 12.69 6.53 3.49
C ARG A 70 11.68 5.37 3.59
N LEU A 71 10.95 5.29 4.70
CA LEU A 71 9.99 4.22 4.98
C LEU A 71 8.60 4.55 4.46
N THR A 72 8.19 5.83 4.52
CA THR A 72 6.92 6.28 3.92
C THR A 72 6.91 6.06 2.41
N ASN A 73 8.06 6.21 1.73
CA ASN A 73 8.24 5.87 0.30
C ASN A 73 8.06 4.38 -0.03
N ILE A 74 7.95 3.50 0.98
CA ILE A 74 7.70 2.07 0.81
C ILE A 74 6.25 1.75 1.22
N LEU A 75 5.85 2.21 2.41
CA LEU A 75 4.54 1.91 2.97
C LEU A 75 3.41 2.63 2.21
N PHE A 76 3.54 3.91 1.91
CA PHE A 76 2.42 4.70 1.40
C PHE A 76 2.03 4.29 -0.03
N PRO A 77 2.98 4.05 -0.96
CA PRO A 77 2.65 3.47 -2.27
C PRO A 77 1.92 2.12 -2.15
N THR A 78 2.29 1.30 -1.18
CA THR A 78 1.63 0.00 -0.90
C THR A 78 0.20 0.19 -0.38
N LEU A 79 -0.03 1.15 0.54
CA LEU A 79 -1.37 1.46 1.02
C LEU A 79 -2.26 2.01 -0.10
N ILE A 80 -1.71 2.87 -0.95
CA ILE A 80 -2.40 3.40 -2.13
C ILE A 80 -2.77 2.25 -3.08
N SER A 81 -1.86 1.32 -3.39
CA SER A 81 -2.17 0.20 -4.28
C SER A 81 -3.24 -0.74 -3.71
N CYS A 82 -3.24 -0.95 -2.39
CA CYS A 82 -4.27 -1.72 -1.71
C CYS A 82 -5.66 -1.07 -1.80
N CYS A 83 -5.74 0.27 -1.82
CA CYS A 83 -7.01 1.01 -1.72
C CYS A 83 -7.46 1.66 -3.04
N TYR A 84 -6.61 1.65 -4.07
CA TYR A 84 -6.90 2.25 -5.37
C TYR A 84 -8.14 1.62 -6.01
N ASP A 85 -9.16 2.43 -6.29
CA ASP A 85 -10.46 2.01 -6.84
C ASP A 85 -11.15 0.90 -6.01
N ASN A 86 -10.89 0.87 -4.69
CA ASN A 86 -11.49 -0.07 -3.76
C ASN A 86 -12.03 0.65 -2.52
N GLN A 87 -13.33 0.96 -2.56
CA GLN A 87 -14.01 1.72 -1.51
C GLN A 87 -13.95 1.03 -0.15
N LEU A 88 -14.05 -0.31 -0.08
CA LEU A 88 -14.03 -1.03 1.20
C LEU A 88 -12.66 -0.93 1.87
N ASN A 89 -11.59 -1.13 1.10
CA ASN A 89 -10.24 -0.96 1.63
C ASN A 89 -9.97 0.49 2.03
N ARG A 90 -10.51 1.46 1.27
CA ARG A 90 -10.43 2.88 1.64
C ARG A 90 -11.11 3.14 2.98
N GLU A 91 -12.33 2.67 3.19
CA GLU A 91 -13.05 2.84 4.47
C GLU A 91 -12.29 2.22 5.66
N ILE A 92 -11.62 1.07 5.48
CA ILE A 92 -10.76 0.48 6.52
C ILE A 92 -9.53 1.36 6.77
N LEU A 93 -8.89 1.86 5.71
CA LEU A 93 -7.73 2.72 5.83
C LEU A 93 -8.05 4.02 6.57
N GLU A 94 -9.20 4.63 6.28
CA GLU A 94 -9.70 5.86 6.92
C GLU A 94 -9.99 5.65 8.42
N GLN A 95 -10.37 4.43 8.82
CA GLN A 95 -10.59 4.07 10.22
C GLN A 95 -9.28 3.89 11.01
N GLU A 96 -8.25 3.36 10.35
CA GLU A 96 -6.97 3.03 11.00
C GLU A 96 -5.97 4.19 10.94
N LEU A 97 -6.04 5.04 9.90
CA LEU A 97 -5.09 6.13 9.64
C LEU A 97 -5.79 7.42 9.19
N SER A 98 -5.16 8.56 9.46
CA SER A 98 -5.64 9.84 8.92
C SER A 98 -5.35 9.95 7.42
N CYS A 99 -6.38 10.15 6.61
CA CYS A 99 -6.27 10.36 5.16
C CYS A 99 -5.35 11.53 4.79
N SER A 100 -5.19 12.49 5.70
CA SER A 100 -4.28 13.64 5.53
C SER A 100 -2.82 13.23 5.34
N LEU A 101 -2.40 12.07 5.88
CA LEU A 101 -1.03 11.56 5.70
C LEU A 101 -0.78 11.16 4.24
N LEU A 102 -1.76 10.51 3.62
CA LEU A 102 -1.68 10.07 2.22
C LEU A 102 -1.84 11.25 1.26
N SER A 103 -2.73 12.20 1.54
CA SER A 103 -2.87 13.39 0.71
C SER A 103 -1.60 14.25 0.71
N ASN A 104 -1.01 14.47 1.90
CA ASN A 104 0.25 15.20 2.01
C ASN A 104 1.38 14.48 1.27
N PHE A 105 1.40 13.14 1.31
CA PHE A 105 2.37 12.37 0.56
C PHE A 105 2.19 12.57 -0.95
N ILE A 106 0.95 12.40 -1.45
CA ILE A 106 0.57 12.56 -2.87
C ILE A 106 0.93 13.96 -3.40
N GLU A 107 0.64 15.01 -2.64
CA GLU A 107 0.95 16.40 -3.03
C GLU A 107 2.45 16.69 -3.09
N LEU A 108 3.24 15.98 -2.28
CA LEU A 108 4.68 16.15 -2.17
C LEU A 108 5.49 15.12 -2.96
N VAL A 109 4.85 14.18 -3.67
CA VAL A 109 5.50 13.12 -4.47
C VAL A 109 6.34 13.77 -5.56
N PRO A 110 7.68 13.69 -5.50
CA PRO A 110 8.50 14.15 -6.59
C PRO A 110 8.52 13.09 -7.69
N LEU A 111 8.82 13.49 -8.92
CA LEU A 111 8.75 12.68 -10.15
C LEU A 111 9.46 11.30 -10.09
N TRP A 112 10.36 11.06 -9.14
CA TRP A 112 11.02 9.75 -8.95
C TRP A 112 10.19 8.73 -8.16
N CYS A 113 9.21 9.15 -7.37
CA CYS A 113 8.31 8.22 -6.68
C CYS A 113 7.16 7.79 -7.61
N LEU A 114 6.88 8.58 -8.66
CA LEU A 114 6.19 8.12 -9.86
C LEU A 114 6.90 6.94 -10.53
N ASP A 115 8.24 6.86 -10.50
CA ASP A 115 8.97 5.71 -11.04
C ASP A 115 8.72 4.45 -10.21
N LEU A 116 8.51 4.55 -8.89
CA LEU A 116 8.18 3.41 -8.04
C LEU A 116 6.75 2.92 -8.28
N LEU A 117 5.78 3.84 -8.38
CA LEU A 117 4.41 3.53 -8.81
C LEU A 117 4.38 2.98 -10.25
N CYS A 118 5.20 3.52 -11.15
CA CYS A 118 5.38 2.98 -12.51
C CYS A 118 6.03 1.59 -12.46
N SER A 119 7.05 1.37 -11.63
CA SER A 119 7.69 0.06 -11.47
C SER A 119 6.68 -0.98 -11.00
N MET A 120 5.78 -0.62 -10.06
CA MET A 120 4.66 -1.47 -9.65
C MET A 120 3.67 -1.80 -10.77
N THR A 121 3.51 -0.94 -11.77
CA THR A 121 2.59 -1.15 -12.91
C THR A 121 3.24 -1.78 -14.14
N THR A 122 4.58 -1.81 -14.24
CA THR A 122 5.29 -2.37 -15.41
C THR A 122 5.14 -3.89 -15.61
N GLY A 123 4.43 -4.59 -14.71
CA GLY A 123 4.07 -6.00 -14.88
C GLY A 123 2.90 -6.28 -15.86
N GLY A 124 2.20 -5.27 -16.36
CA GLY A 124 1.10 -5.46 -17.31
C GLY A 124 0.54 -4.17 -17.88
N SER A 125 0.82 -3.92 -19.16
CA SER A 125 0.12 -3.06 -20.12
C SER A 125 -0.89 -2.02 -19.59
N THR A 126 -0.49 -1.03 -18.77
CA THR A 126 -1.22 0.25 -18.59
C THR A 126 -0.37 1.27 -17.85
N VAL A 127 0.65 1.82 -18.53
CA VAL A 127 1.55 2.88 -17.99
C VAL A 127 0.86 4.26 -17.92
N TYR A 128 -0.37 4.39 -18.43
CA TYR A 128 -1.03 5.70 -18.60
C TYR A 128 -1.86 6.18 -17.39
N CYS A 129 -2.15 5.31 -16.41
CA CYS A 129 -3.07 5.64 -15.32
C CYS A 129 -2.51 6.60 -14.27
N TRP A 130 -1.18 6.79 -14.22
CA TRP A 130 -0.51 7.62 -13.22
C TRP A 130 0.12 8.88 -13.81
N THR A 131 -0.27 9.30 -15.02
CA THR A 131 0.17 10.60 -15.54
C THR A 131 -0.55 11.73 -14.78
N PRO A 132 0.12 12.85 -14.45
CA PRO A 132 -0.49 13.99 -13.75
C PRO A 132 -1.76 14.56 -14.41
N GLN A 133 -1.99 14.24 -15.69
CA GLN A 133 -3.16 14.65 -16.47
C GLN A 133 -4.39 13.74 -16.28
N HIS A 134 -4.20 12.49 -15.85
CA HIS A 134 -5.27 11.55 -15.50
C HIS A 134 -5.44 11.37 -13.99
N TRP A 135 -4.56 11.96 -13.18
CA TRP A 135 -4.86 12.22 -11.77
C TRP A 135 -6.08 13.15 -11.76
N PRO A 136 -7.30 12.65 -11.51
CA PRO A 136 -8.43 13.54 -11.49
C PRO A 136 -8.19 14.46 -10.29
N THR A 137 -8.72 15.66 -10.34
CA THR A 137 -8.80 16.61 -9.23
C THR A 137 -9.36 16.02 -7.91
N THR A 138 -9.72 14.73 -7.90
CA THR A 138 -9.92 13.80 -6.79
C THR A 138 -8.63 13.30 -6.11
N ALA A 139 -7.56 14.09 -6.02
CA ALA A 139 -6.61 13.90 -4.91
C ALA A 139 -7.36 13.85 -3.55
N MET A 140 -8.52 14.50 -3.50
CA MET A 140 -9.51 14.45 -2.42
C MET A 140 -10.51 13.28 -2.46
N ALA A 141 -10.39 12.28 -3.35
CA ALA A 141 -11.23 11.06 -3.31
C ALA A 141 -10.41 9.78 -3.03
N ILE A 142 -9.08 9.90 -2.96
CA ILE A 142 -8.24 8.96 -2.19
C ILE A 142 -8.27 9.33 -0.70
N VAL A 143 -8.79 10.52 -0.37
CA VAL A 143 -9.28 10.98 0.94
C VAL A 143 -10.80 10.89 1.00
#